data_AF-A0A950XLK8-F1
#
_entry.id   AF-A0A950XLK8-F1
#
_cell.length_a   1.000
_cell.length_b   1.000
_cell.length_c   1.000
_cell.angle_alpha   90.00
_cell.angle_beta   90.00
_cell.angle_gamma   90.00
#
_symmetry.space_group_name_H-M   'P 1'
#
loop_
_entity.id
_entity.type
_entity.pdbx_description
1 polymer ?
#
loop_
_entity_poly.entity_id
_entity_poly.type
_entity_poly.pdbx_seq_one_letter_code
_entity_poly.pdbx_strand_id
1 'polypeptide(L)'
;LNSLVVIIGILGGYTFSVFIQNVNPGAFAAGITLLTGFPEMVISCVKAALFGLIAGLVACYRGLTVSGGGAKAVGNAVNETVVYAFMSLFVVNVVVTAIGIRFSTK
;
A
#
# COMPACT_ATOMS: atom_id res chain seq x y z
N LEU A 1 -3.64 7.47 -5.46
CA LEU A 1 -4.19 6.87 -4.22
C LEU A 1 -3.18 6.87 -3.07
N ASN A 2 -1.94 6.41 -3.29
CA ASN A 2 -0.89 6.38 -2.25
C ASN A 2 -0.72 7.72 -1.51
N SER A 3 -0.53 8.83 -2.24
CA SER A 3 -0.36 10.16 -1.62
C SER A 3 -1.57 10.62 -0.81
N LEU A 4 -2.79 10.27 -1.24
CA LEU A 4 -4.02 10.61 -0.52
C LEU A 4 -4.09 9.86 0.82
N VAL A 5 -3.77 8.57 0.83
CA VAL A 5 -3.75 7.74 2.05
C VAL A 5 -2.69 8.26 3.03
N VAL A 6 -1.53 8.66 2.54
CA VAL A 6 -0.47 9.27 3.37
C VAL A 6 -0.95 10.58 4.01
N ILE A 7 -1.58 11.46 3.24
CA ILE A 7 -2.09 12.75 3.75
C ILE A 7 -3.16 12.50 4.83
N ILE A 8 -4.11 11.61 4.58
CA ILE A 8 -5.17 11.28 5.55
C ILE A 8 -4.58 10.63 6.81
N GLY A 9 -3.56 9.77 6.67
CA GLY A 9 -2.86 9.16 7.79
C GLY A 9 -2.13 10.18 8.66
N ILE A 10 -1.43 11.14 8.04
CA ILE A 10 -0.75 12.24 8.75
C ILE A 10 -1.76 13.14 9.47
N LEU A 11 -2.86 13.50 8.80
CA LEU A 11 -3.93 14.33 9.39
C LEU A 11 -4.63 13.64 10.56
N GLY A 12 -4.95 12.35 10.41
CA GLY A 12 -5.55 11.54 11.47
C GLY A 12 -4.61 11.38 12.67
N GLY A 13 -3.33 11.10 12.41
CA GLY A 13 -2.30 11.02 13.45
C GLY A 13 -2.08 12.35 14.16
N TYR A 14 -2.03 13.47 13.42
CA TYR A 14 -1.90 14.81 13.98
C TYR A 14 -3.07 15.15 14.89
N THR A 15 -4.30 14.90 14.42
CA THR A 15 -5.52 15.18 15.19
C THR A 15 -5.54 14.34 16.48
N PHE A 16 -5.18 13.07 16.41
CA PHE A 16 -5.12 12.20 17.59
C PHE A 16 -4.03 12.62 18.59
N SER A 17 -2.80 12.84 18.14
CA SER A 17 -1.70 13.22 19.05
C SER A 17 -1.87 14.60 19.68
N VAL A 18 -2.45 15.56 18.96
CA VAL A 18 -2.64 16.92 19.48
C VAL A 18 -3.89 17.02 20.36
N PHE A 19 -5.04 16.46 19.94
CA PHE A 19 -6.29 16.59 20.70
C PHE A 19 -6.44 15.59 21.84
N ILE A 20 -5.92 14.36 21.71
CA ILE A 20 -6.10 13.31 22.73
C ILE A 20 -4.87 13.18 23.62
N GLN A 21 -3.66 13.21 23.04
CA GLN A 21 -2.42 13.02 23.82
C GLN A 21 -1.78 14.34 24.31
N ASN A 22 -2.34 15.51 23.98
CA ASN A 22 -1.80 16.84 24.34
C ASN A 22 -0.31 17.00 24.00
N VAL A 23 0.16 16.37 22.93
CA VAL A 23 1.55 16.50 22.48
C VAL A 23 1.71 17.81 21.73
N ASN A 24 2.82 18.52 21.97
CA ASN A 24 3.10 19.79 21.31
C ASN A 24 3.12 19.59 19.77
N PRO A 25 2.30 20.31 18.99
CA PRO A 25 2.22 20.12 17.53
C PRO A 25 3.58 20.30 16.81
N GLY A 26 4.47 21.12 17.38
CA GLY A 26 5.85 21.25 16.89
C GLY A 26 6.70 19.97 17.04
N ALA A 27 6.49 19.19 18.10
CA ALA A 27 7.20 17.92 18.30
C ALA A 27 6.72 16.83 17.35
N PHE A 28 5.41 16.83 17.02
CA PHE A 28 4.85 15.92 16.02
C PHE A 28 5.35 16.24 14.60
N ALA A 29 5.33 17.53 14.22
CA ALA A 29 5.85 17.97 12.93
C ALA A 29 7.35 17.69 12.77
N ALA A 30 8.14 17.91 13.82
CA ALA A 30 9.56 17.56 13.83
C ALA A 30 9.77 16.04 13.69
N GLY A 31 8.98 15.21 14.40
CA GLY A 31 9.06 13.75 14.30
C GLY A 31 8.76 13.22 12.91
N ILE A 32 7.71 13.73 12.25
CA ILE A 32 7.40 13.35 10.86
C ILE A 32 8.54 13.76 9.93
N THR A 33 9.02 14.99 10.02
CA THR A 33 10.08 15.51 9.12
C THR A 33 11.41 14.78 9.31
N LEU A 34 11.68 14.27 10.52
CA LEU A 34 12.90 13.51 10.83
C LEU A 34 12.85 12.08 10.26
N LEU A 35 11.67 11.45 10.23
CA LEU A 35 11.50 10.09 9.71
C LEU A 35 11.23 10.06 8.20
N THR A 36 10.35 10.93 7.70
CA THR A 36 9.96 10.97 6.28
C THR A 36 10.95 11.76 5.43
N GLY A 37 12.10 11.14 5.16
CA GLY A 37 13.09 11.66 4.21
C GLY A 37 12.71 11.44 2.74
N PHE A 38 13.46 12.08 1.84
CA PHE A 38 13.39 11.87 0.39
C PHE A 38 13.46 10.39 -0.05
N PRO A 39 14.35 9.53 0.53
CA PRO A 39 14.40 8.11 0.16
C PRO A 39 13.12 7.34 0.51
N GLU A 40 12.47 7.63 1.64
CA GLU A 40 11.23 6.94 2.03
C GLU A 40 10.07 7.28 1.08
N MET A 41 10.02 8.52 0.59
CA MET A 41 9.02 8.95 -0.40
C MET A 41 9.18 8.20 -1.72
N VAL A 42 10.42 8.05 -2.20
CA VAL A 42 10.71 7.32 -3.45
C VAL A 42 10.39 5.83 -3.31
N ILE A 43 10.78 5.19 -2.21
CA ILE A 43 10.46 3.78 -1.92
C ILE A 43 8.95 3.56 -1.89
N SER A 44 8.20 4.48 -1.25
CA SER A 44 6.75 4.40 -1.17
C SER A 44 6.08 4.55 -2.55
N CYS A 45 6.60 5.42 -3.41
CA CYS A 45 6.10 5.60 -4.76
C CYS A 45 6.32 4.35 -5.64
N VAL A 46 7.54 3.79 -5.61
CA VAL A 46 7.89 2.57 -6.34
C VAL A 46 7.06 1.37 -5.84
N LYS A 47 6.91 1.21 -4.52
CA LYS A 47 6.08 0.16 -3.93
C LYS A 47 4.62 0.26 -4.38
N ALA A 48 4.05 1.46 -4.36
CA ALA A 48 2.67 1.68 -4.80
C ALA A 48 2.48 1.39 -6.30
N ALA A 49 3.45 1.75 -7.15
CA ALA A 49 3.41 1.46 -8.57
C ALA A 49 3.46 -0.05 -8.85
N LEU A 50 4.33 -0.79 -8.16
CA LEU A 50 4.44 -2.25 -8.28
C LEU A 50 3.16 -2.97 -7.83
N PHE A 51 2.56 -2.54 -6.73
CA PHE A 51 1.29 -3.11 -6.27
C PHE A 51 0.15 -2.86 -7.26
N GLY A 52 0.04 -1.64 -7.80
CA GLY A 52 -0.98 -1.33 -8.79
C GLY A 52 -0.82 -2.17 -10.06
N LEU A 53 0.42 -2.31 -10.55
CA LEU A 53 0.71 -3.10 -11.75
C LEU A 53 0.39 -4.58 -11.56
N ILE A 54 0.86 -5.19 -10.46
CA ILE A 54 0.67 -6.63 -10.22
C ILE A 54 -0.80 -6.96 -9.95
N ALA A 55 -1.48 -6.16 -9.12
CA ALA A 55 -2.90 -6.35 -8.86
C ALA A 55 -3.74 -6.21 -10.14
N GLY A 56 -3.43 -5.22 -10.98
CA GLY A 56 -4.09 -5.03 -12.27
C GLY A 56 -3.86 -6.22 -13.21
N LEU A 57 -2.62 -6.72 -13.30
CA LEU A 57 -2.28 -7.82 -14.20
C LEU A 57 -2.92 -9.14 -13.76
N VAL A 58 -2.95 -9.43 -12.45
CA VAL A 58 -3.65 -10.60 -11.88
C VAL A 58 -5.16 -10.50 -12.13
N ALA A 59 -5.75 -9.32 -11.95
CA ALA A 59 -7.16 -9.08 -12.22
C ALA A 59 -7.52 -9.25 -13.70
N CYS A 60 -6.73 -8.68 -14.60
CA CYS A 60 -6.93 -8.83 -16.05
C CYS A 60 -6.77 -10.29 -16.49
N TYR A 61 -5.75 -10.99 -15.98
CA TYR A 61 -5.50 -12.40 -16.34
C TYR A 61 -6.67 -13.30 -15.93
N ARG A 62 -7.14 -13.16 -14.69
CA ARG A 62 -8.27 -13.96 -14.19
C ARG A 62 -9.60 -13.56 -14.79
N GLY A 63 -9.80 -12.27 -15.09
CA GLY A 63 -10.99 -11.77 -15.77
C GLY A 63 -11.11 -12.27 -17.22
N LEU A 64 -10.01 -12.35 -17.95
CA LEU A 64 -9.98 -12.84 -19.34
C LEU A 64 -10.01 -14.37 -19.44
N THR A 65 -9.55 -15.08 -18.42
CA THR A 65 -9.50 -16.55 -18.39
C THR A 65 -10.80 -17.19 -17.86
N VAL A 66 -11.83 -16.40 -17.56
CA VAL A 66 -13.15 -16.95 -17.18
C VAL A 66 -13.77 -17.67 -18.37
N SER A 67 -13.58 -18.99 -18.40
CA SER A 67 -14.20 -19.88 -19.37
C SER A 67 -15.30 -20.66 -18.66
N GLY A 68 -16.56 -20.44 -19.03
CA GLY A 68 -17.68 -21.14 -18.40
C GLY A 68 -19.06 -20.51 -18.49
N GLY A 69 -19.19 -19.27 -18.97
CA GLY A 69 -20.48 -18.62 -19.27
C GLY A 69 -21.50 -18.63 -18.12
N GLY A 70 -21.55 -17.55 -17.32
CA GLY A 70 -22.62 -17.34 -16.34
C GLY A 70 -22.19 -16.55 -15.11
N ALA A 71 -23.15 -15.90 -14.45
CA ALA A 71 -22.89 -15.06 -13.27
C ALA A 71 -22.21 -15.82 -12.11
N LYS A 72 -22.50 -17.13 -11.96
CA LYS A 72 -21.90 -17.98 -10.93
C LYS A 72 -20.43 -18.30 -11.20
N ALA A 73 -20.04 -18.49 -12.47
CA ALA A 73 -18.66 -18.71 -12.86
C ALA A 73 -17.80 -17.44 -12.68
N VAL A 74 -18.37 -16.27 -12.99
CA VAL A 74 -17.74 -14.96 -12.74
C VAL A 74 -17.54 -14.74 -11.24
N GLY A 75 -18.55 -15.04 -10.40
CA GLY A 75 -18.44 -14.92 -8.94
C GLY A 75 -17.32 -15.78 -8.34
N ASN A 76 -17.19 -17.04 -8.78
CA ASN A 76 -16.11 -17.91 -8.31
C ASN A 76 -14.72 -17.41 -8.79
N ALA A 77 -14.64 -16.94 -10.04
CA ALA A 77 -13.41 -16.38 -10.58
C ALA A 77 -12.97 -15.10 -9.84
N VAL A 78 -13.90 -14.23 -9.44
CA VAL A 78 -13.61 -13.04 -8.63
C VAL A 78 -13.04 -13.44 -7.27
N ASN A 79 -13.66 -14.40 -6.58
CA ASN A 79 -13.17 -14.84 -5.28
C ASN A 79 -11.75 -15.42 -5.37
N GLU A 80 -11.47 -16.25 -6.37
CA GLU A 80 -10.12 -16.75 -6.64
C GLU A 80 -9.14 -15.60 -6.96
N THR A 81 -9.56 -14.62 -7.77
CA THR A 81 -8.73 -13.45 -8.13
C THR A 81 -8.31 -12.66 -6.89
N VAL A 82 -9.22 -12.44 -5.95
CA VAL A 82 -8.93 -11.71 -4.71
C VAL A 82 -7.89 -12.45 -3.89
N VAL A 83 -8.00 -13.78 -3.75
CA VAL A 83 -7.04 -14.59 -3.01
C VAL A 83 -5.66 -14.57 -3.68
N TYR A 84 -5.60 -14.76 -5.00
CA TYR A 84 -4.34 -14.71 -5.75
C TYR A 84 -3.68 -13.31 -5.73
N ALA A 85 -4.49 -12.25 -5.87
CA ALA A 85 -4.01 -10.88 -5.76
C ALA A 85 -3.47 -10.61 -4.35
N PHE A 86 -4.17 -11.05 -3.30
CA PHE A 86 -3.72 -10.87 -1.92
C PHE A 86 -2.41 -11.61 -1.63
N MET A 87 -2.28 -12.87 -2.04
CA MET A 87 -1.06 -13.66 -1.87
C MET A 87 0.14 -13.06 -2.62
N SER A 88 -0.06 -12.65 -3.88
CA SER A 88 1.01 -12.01 -4.66
C SER A 88 1.43 -10.66 -4.08
N LEU A 89 0.47 -9.82 -3.70
CA LEU A 89 0.74 -8.54 -3.06
C LEU A 89 1.45 -8.71 -1.72
N PHE A 90 1.12 -9.73 -0.94
CA PHE A 90 1.81 -10.04 0.32
C PHE A 90 3.30 -10.34 0.10
N VAL A 91 3.61 -11.24 -0.86
CA VAL A 91 5.01 -11.58 -1.19
C VAL A 91 5.78 -10.35 -1.67
N VAL A 92 5.19 -9.59 -2.60
CA VAL A 92 5.82 -8.37 -3.13
C VAL A 92 6.02 -7.34 -2.01
N ASN A 93 5.07 -7.23 -1.07
CA ASN A 93 5.20 -6.35 0.08
C ASN A 93 6.41 -6.72 0.93
N VAL A 94 6.58 -7.99 1.26
CA VAL A 94 7.71 -8.47 2.04
C VAL A 94 9.03 -8.22 1.33
N VAL A 95 9.13 -8.55 0.03
CA VAL A 95 10.35 -8.37 -0.76
C VAL A 95 10.72 -6.89 -0.90
N VAL A 96 9.78 -6.04 -1.30
CA VAL A 96 10.03 -4.60 -1.47
C VAL A 96 10.35 -3.94 -0.13
N THR A 97 9.70 -4.37 0.96
CA THR A 97 10.00 -3.84 2.30
C THR A 97 11.38 -4.28 2.79
N ALA A 98 11.75 -5.55 2.58
CA ALA A 98 13.09 -6.04 2.93
C ALA A 98 14.19 -5.29 2.17
N ILE A 99 14.00 -5.05 0.87
CA ILE A 99 14.94 -4.28 0.06
C ILE A 99 14.94 -2.80 0.48
N GLY A 100 13.76 -2.20 0.68
CA GLY A 100 13.60 -0.81 1.08
C GLY A 100 14.28 -0.50 2.42
N ILE A 101 14.14 -1.38 3.41
CA ILE A 101 14.82 -1.22 4.72
C ILE A 101 16.34 -1.28 4.55
N ARG A 102 16.86 -2.19 3.71
CA ARG A 102 18.30 -2.29 3.43
C ARG A 102 18.86 -1.04 2.75
N PHE A 103 18.08 -0.38 1.89
CA PHE A 103 18.45 0.90 1.27
C PHE A 103 18.33 2.09 2.23
N SER A 104 17.36 2.09 3.16
CA SER A 104 17.20 3.16 4.15
C SER A 104 18.22 3.09 5.29
N THR A 105 18.80 1.90 5.54
CA THR A 105 19.83 1.67 6.58
C THR A 105 21.26 1.96 6.09
N LYS A 106 21.43 2.47 4.87
CA LYS A 106 22.73 2.95 4.33
C LYS A 106 22.68 4.44 4.10
#